data_AF-A0A355ENF2-F1
#
_entry.id   AF-A0A355ENF2-F1
#
_cell.length_a   1.000
_cell.length_b   1.000
_cell.length_c   1.000
_cell.angle_alpha   90.00
_cell.angle_beta   90.00
_cell.angle_gamma   90.00
#
_symmetry.space_group_name_H-M   'P 1'
#
loop_
_entity.id
_entity.type
_entity.pdbx_description
1 polymer ?
#
loop_
_entity_poly.entity_id
_entity_poly.type
_entity_poly.pdbx_seq_one_letter_code
_entity_poly.pdbx_strand_id
1 'polypeptide(L)'
;TTHSPHFVAVPDYDQVALVRKNDGGTYVTLSDLPVDEKRKEKLLKELDPERNELFFATRVLFVEGDTEKLAFPEYARRLGLDLDKVGASIIEVGGKRNLLEFSRIAASFQIPFGVVYDEDSSEIRDKNEETAYNKQLDDLGKNGNRIWRFVKKYEDELKEAVGGDAAYQSLCQKYPNVGKPTRARLIAADAQTAVPEKVKDILTWLLGNKGTAL
;
A
#
# COMPACT_ATOMS: atom_id res chain seq x y z
N THR A 1 -18.14 -0.99 -20.08
CA THR A 1 -17.52 -0.38 -18.90
C THR A 1 -17.58 -1.39 -17.77
N THR A 2 -16.53 -1.54 -16.96
CA THR A 2 -16.53 -2.44 -15.79
C THR A 2 -16.25 -1.63 -14.53
N HIS A 3 -16.97 -1.94 -13.46
CA HIS A 3 -16.70 -1.47 -12.10
C HIS A 3 -16.16 -2.59 -11.20
N SER A 4 -15.95 -3.79 -11.78
CA SER A 4 -15.53 -4.97 -11.04
C SER A 4 -14.06 -5.27 -11.35
N PRO A 5 -13.23 -5.44 -10.31
CA PRO A 5 -11.82 -5.77 -10.46
C PRO A 5 -11.59 -7.16 -11.07
N HIS A 6 -12.61 -8.02 -11.07
CA HIS A 6 -12.56 -9.34 -11.72
C HIS A 6 -12.58 -9.29 -13.25
N PHE A 7 -13.01 -8.17 -13.85
CA PHE A 7 -13.11 -8.03 -15.32
C PHE A 7 -11.99 -7.20 -15.93
N VAL A 8 -11.12 -6.60 -15.11
CA VAL A 8 -9.92 -5.94 -15.63
C VAL A 8 -8.85 -7.02 -15.78
N ALA A 9 -8.74 -7.58 -16.98
CA ALA A 9 -7.56 -8.36 -17.34
C ALA A 9 -6.44 -7.37 -17.66
N VAL A 10 -5.67 -7.00 -16.65
CA VAL A 10 -4.56 -6.03 -16.75
C VAL A 10 -3.19 -6.69 -17.14
N PRO A 11 -3.11 -7.75 -17.98
CA PRO A 11 -1.91 -7.95 -18.79
C PRO A 11 -1.51 -6.72 -19.59
N ASP A 12 -2.51 -6.05 -20.16
CA ASP A 12 -2.34 -4.98 -21.13
C ASP A 12 -2.71 -3.65 -20.49
N TYR A 13 -1.92 -3.21 -19.51
CA TYR A 13 -2.07 -1.87 -18.93
C TYR A 13 -2.06 -0.77 -20.00
N ASP A 14 -1.41 -1.00 -21.13
CA ASP A 14 -1.41 -0.15 -22.34
C ASP A 14 -2.75 -0.14 -23.10
N GLN A 15 -3.67 -1.05 -22.78
CA GLN A 15 -5.03 -1.12 -23.31
C GLN A 15 -6.11 -0.75 -22.27
N VAL A 16 -5.69 -0.41 -21.04
CA VAL A 16 -6.62 0.04 -20.00
C VAL A 16 -6.89 1.53 -20.16
N ALA A 17 -8.18 1.89 -20.22
CA ALA A 17 -8.65 3.27 -20.14
C ALA A 17 -9.34 3.49 -18.80
N LEU A 18 -8.74 4.33 -17.96
CA LEU A 18 -9.31 4.71 -16.68
C LEU A 18 -10.26 5.88 -16.87
N VAL A 19 -11.56 5.64 -16.69
CA VAL A 19 -12.60 6.66 -16.85
C VAL A 19 -13.07 7.13 -15.48
N ARG A 20 -12.90 8.41 -15.18
CA ARG A 20 -13.31 9.05 -13.92
C ARG A 20 -14.23 10.24 -14.18
N LYS A 21 -15.05 10.58 -13.19
CA LYS A 21 -15.91 11.76 -13.21
C LYS A 21 -15.53 12.69 -12.07
N ASN A 22 -15.39 13.98 -12.35
CA ASN A 22 -15.26 15.03 -11.35
C ASN A 22 -16.26 16.18 -11.67
N ASP A 23 -16.16 17.29 -10.94
CA ASP A 23 -17.06 18.45 -11.11
C ASP A 23 -16.96 19.10 -12.50
N GLY A 24 -15.83 18.93 -13.20
CA GLY A 24 -15.56 19.45 -14.54
C GLY A 24 -15.98 18.52 -15.69
N GLY A 25 -16.42 17.28 -15.41
CA GLY A 25 -16.90 16.33 -16.42
C GLY A 25 -16.31 14.93 -16.30
N THR A 26 -16.27 14.21 -17.42
CA THR A 26 -15.71 12.85 -17.53
C THR A 26 -14.31 12.94 -18.13
N TYR A 27 -13.34 12.31 -17.47
CA TYR A 27 -11.93 12.28 -17.84
C TYR A 27 -11.52 10.85 -18.14
N VAL A 28 -10.68 10.69 -19.16
CA VAL A 28 -10.12 9.40 -19.55
C VAL A 28 -8.61 9.49 -19.44
N THR A 29 -8.02 8.62 -18.63
CA THR A 29 -6.57 8.49 -18.49
C THR A 29 -6.12 7.18 -19.11
N LEU A 30 -5.15 7.27 -20.01
CA LEU A 30 -4.39 6.13 -20.53
C LEU A 30 -3.03 6.13 -19.86
N SER A 31 -2.44 4.94 -19.69
CA SER A 31 -1.07 4.82 -19.20
C SER A 31 -0.10 5.54 -20.13
N ASP A 32 0.77 6.39 -19.57
CA ASP A 32 1.86 7.06 -20.30
C ASP A 32 3.15 6.23 -20.36
N LEU A 33 3.18 5.06 -19.72
CA LEU A 33 4.33 4.16 -19.73
C LEU A 33 4.54 3.53 -21.12
N PRO A 34 5.81 3.40 -21.57
CA PRO A 34 6.12 2.67 -22.78
C PRO A 34 5.80 1.19 -22.61
N VAL A 35 5.32 0.57 -23.69
CA VAL A 35 5.09 -0.87 -23.78
C VAL A 35 6.40 -1.61 -23.53
N ASP A 36 6.37 -2.54 -22.58
CA ASP A 36 7.50 -3.36 -22.14
C ASP A 36 7.01 -4.77 -21.85
N GLU A 37 7.42 -5.73 -22.67
CA GLU A 37 7.03 -7.14 -22.55
C GLU A 37 7.46 -7.75 -21.22
N LYS A 38 8.57 -7.31 -20.62
CA LYS A 38 8.99 -7.81 -19.29
C LYS A 38 8.05 -7.32 -18.21
N ARG A 39 7.61 -6.06 -18.31
CA ARG A 39 6.60 -5.50 -17.41
C ARG A 39 5.27 -6.23 -17.60
N LYS A 40 4.82 -6.44 -18.84
CA LYS A 40 3.57 -7.18 -19.13
C LYS A 40 3.59 -8.57 -18.52
N GLU A 41 4.63 -9.35 -18.78
CA GLU A 41 4.82 -10.69 -18.21
C GLU A 41 4.86 -10.68 -16.68
N LYS A 42 5.47 -9.65 -16.07
CA LYS A 42 5.47 -9.48 -14.62
C LYS A 42 4.08 -9.17 -14.09
N LEU A 43 3.38 -8.20 -14.66
CA LEU A 43 2.02 -7.82 -14.24
C LEU A 43 1.03 -8.96 -14.46
N LEU A 44 1.19 -9.76 -15.51
CA LEU A 44 0.43 -10.99 -15.73
C LEU A 44 0.53 -11.98 -14.57
N LYS A 45 1.70 -12.07 -13.93
CA LYS A 45 1.93 -12.98 -12.79
C LYS A 45 1.46 -12.38 -11.47
N GLU A 46 1.60 -11.06 -11.33
CA GLU A 46 1.36 -10.38 -10.06
C GLU A 46 -0.04 -9.81 -9.93
N LEU A 47 -0.76 -9.51 -11.01
CA LEU A 47 -2.09 -8.92 -10.90
C LEU A 47 -3.13 -10.01 -10.65
N ASP A 48 -3.85 -9.82 -9.56
CA ASP A 48 -5.01 -10.58 -9.15
C ASP A 48 -6.18 -9.61 -8.89
N PRO A 49 -7.40 -10.10 -8.61
CA PRO A 49 -8.53 -9.23 -8.35
C PRO A 49 -8.32 -8.23 -7.20
N GLU A 50 -7.48 -8.53 -6.22
CA GLU A 50 -7.24 -7.64 -5.08
C GLU A 50 -6.26 -6.52 -5.45
N ARG A 51 -5.17 -6.86 -6.15
CA ARG A 51 -4.22 -5.88 -6.67
C ARG A 51 -4.84 -5.03 -7.78
N ASN A 52 -5.81 -5.55 -8.52
CA ASN A 52 -6.60 -4.79 -9.49
C ASN A 52 -7.44 -3.67 -8.88
N GLU A 53 -7.68 -3.67 -7.55
CA GLU A 53 -8.33 -2.54 -6.88
C GLU A 53 -7.59 -1.21 -7.10
N LEU A 54 -6.30 -1.26 -7.44
CA LEU A 54 -5.48 -0.07 -7.75
C LEU A 54 -6.17 0.85 -8.78
N PHE A 55 -6.85 0.28 -9.79
CA PHE A 55 -7.49 1.04 -10.86
C PHE A 55 -8.78 1.76 -10.42
N PHE A 56 -9.40 1.26 -9.35
CA PHE A 56 -10.65 1.81 -8.82
C PHE A 56 -10.42 2.78 -7.66
N ALA A 57 -9.23 2.74 -7.04
CA ALA A 57 -8.89 3.56 -5.89
C ALA A 57 -8.70 5.04 -6.24
N THR A 58 -9.26 5.94 -5.42
CA THR A 58 -8.96 7.38 -5.48
C THR A 58 -7.53 7.67 -5.01
N ARG A 59 -7.05 6.88 -4.05
CA ARG A 59 -5.65 6.81 -3.60
C ARG A 59 -5.33 5.38 -3.18
N VAL A 60 -4.09 4.96 -3.39
CA VAL A 60 -3.63 3.62 -3.02
C VAL A 60 -2.45 3.67 -2.09
N LEU A 61 -2.40 2.80 -1.09
CA LEU A 61 -1.19 2.53 -0.30
C LEU A 61 -0.62 1.19 -0.74
N PHE A 62 0.57 1.19 -1.33
CA PHE A 62 1.33 -0.02 -1.57
C PHE A 62 2.11 -0.41 -0.32
N VAL A 63 1.93 -1.65 0.10
CA VAL A 63 2.65 -2.24 1.24
C VAL A 63 3.40 -3.48 0.79
N GLU A 64 4.46 -3.82 1.51
CA GLU A 64 5.34 -4.92 1.11
C GLU A 64 4.67 -6.30 1.20
N GLY A 65 3.84 -6.54 2.24
CA GLY A 65 3.19 -7.84 2.43
C GLY A 65 1.96 -7.83 3.34
N ASP A 66 1.56 -9.03 3.75
CA ASP A 66 0.30 -9.26 4.46
C ASP A 66 0.20 -8.60 5.85
N THR A 67 1.34 -8.32 6.49
CA THR A 67 1.33 -7.81 7.87
C THR A 67 0.66 -6.44 7.93
N GLU A 68 1.09 -5.52 7.08
CA GLU A 68 0.56 -4.17 6.96
C GLU A 68 -0.85 -4.19 6.38
N LYS A 69 -1.06 -4.98 5.31
CA LYS A 69 -2.35 -5.16 4.65
C LYS A 69 -3.45 -5.61 5.60
N LEU A 70 -3.13 -6.50 6.55
CA LEU A 70 -4.10 -6.96 7.53
C LEU A 70 -4.20 -6.06 8.75
N ALA A 71 -3.11 -5.43 9.20
CA ALA A 71 -3.11 -4.61 10.42
C ALA A 71 -3.67 -3.20 10.21
N PHE A 72 -3.33 -2.52 9.12
CA PHE A 72 -3.69 -1.11 8.92
C PHE A 72 -5.20 -0.88 8.81
N PRO A 73 -5.99 -1.74 8.13
CA PRO A 73 -7.45 -1.62 8.13
C PRO A 73 -8.06 -1.71 9.54
N GLU A 74 -7.50 -2.52 10.43
CA GLU A 74 -7.98 -2.65 11.81
C GLU A 74 -7.77 -1.35 12.59
N TYR A 75 -6.60 -0.72 12.43
CA TYR A 75 -6.36 0.60 13.01
C TYR A 75 -7.27 1.67 12.42
N ALA A 76 -7.49 1.68 11.11
CA ALA A 76 -8.42 2.61 10.47
C ALA A 76 -9.82 2.51 11.09
N ARG A 77 -10.36 1.30 11.22
CA ARG A 77 -11.66 1.06 11.86
C ARG A 77 -11.70 1.57 13.30
N ARG A 78 -10.66 1.31 14.09
CA ARG A 78 -10.58 1.77 15.48
C ARG A 78 -10.49 3.29 15.61
N LEU A 79 -9.89 3.95 14.62
CA LEU A 79 -9.82 5.41 14.52
C LEU A 79 -11.10 6.03 13.92
N GLY A 80 -12.11 5.22 13.58
CA GLY A 80 -13.34 5.69 12.92
C GLY A 80 -13.12 6.16 11.48
N LEU A 81 -12.03 5.69 10.85
CA LEU A 81 -11.66 6.01 9.48
C LEU A 81 -12.21 4.95 8.53
N ASP A 82 -13.09 5.38 7.63
CA ASP A 82 -13.70 4.54 6.61
C ASP A 82 -12.97 4.76 5.28
N LEU A 83 -12.04 3.86 4.98
CA LEU A 83 -11.19 3.92 3.78
C LEU A 83 -12.02 3.67 2.51
N ASP A 84 -12.99 2.76 2.56
CA ASP A 84 -13.86 2.43 1.44
C ASP A 84 -14.70 3.65 1.04
N LYS A 85 -15.23 4.38 2.03
CA LYS A 85 -16.03 5.59 1.79
C LYS A 85 -15.26 6.71 1.08
N VAL A 86 -13.95 6.79 1.28
CA VAL A 86 -13.09 7.78 0.59
C VAL A 86 -12.46 7.21 -0.69
N GLY A 87 -12.72 5.94 -1.01
CA GLY A 87 -12.17 5.25 -2.17
C GLY A 87 -10.69 4.89 -2.03
N ALA A 88 -10.18 4.76 -0.81
CA ALA A 88 -8.79 4.42 -0.56
C ALA A 88 -8.59 2.90 -0.46
N SER A 89 -7.56 2.37 -1.14
CA SER A 89 -7.20 0.93 -1.08
C SER A 89 -5.81 0.74 -0.47
N ILE A 90 -5.63 -0.37 0.27
CA ILE A 90 -4.32 -0.83 0.76
C ILE A 90 -4.01 -2.13 0.03
N ILE A 91 -2.92 -2.14 -0.75
CA ILE A 91 -2.58 -3.25 -1.65
C ILE A 91 -1.19 -3.77 -1.28
N GLU A 92 -1.12 -5.05 -0.90
CA GLU A 92 0.15 -5.75 -0.82
C GLU A 92 0.64 -6.14 -2.21
N VAL A 93 1.94 -5.99 -2.45
CA VAL A 93 2.50 -6.20 -3.79
C VAL A 93 3.36 -7.47 -3.89
N GLY A 94 3.39 -8.31 -2.87
CA GLY A 94 4.13 -9.58 -2.87
C GLY A 94 5.63 -9.41 -2.68
N GLY A 95 6.07 -8.33 -2.03
CA GLY A 95 7.47 -8.09 -1.72
C GLY A 95 8.04 -6.77 -2.24
N LYS A 96 9.22 -6.43 -1.72
CA LYS A 96 9.85 -5.11 -1.93
C LYS A 96 10.11 -4.83 -3.40
N ARG A 97 10.52 -5.86 -4.15
CA ARG A 97 10.86 -5.74 -5.58
C ARG A 97 9.68 -5.34 -6.47
N ASN A 98 8.45 -5.47 -5.98
CA ASN A 98 7.24 -5.14 -6.73
C ASN A 98 6.76 -3.70 -6.48
N LEU A 99 7.18 -3.05 -5.39
CA LEU A 99 6.74 -1.70 -5.03
C LEU A 99 7.00 -0.67 -6.12
N LEU A 100 8.19 -0.67 -6.72
CA LEU A 100 8.51 0.26 -7.83
C LEU A 100 7.59 0.05 -9.03
N GLU A 101 7.25 -1.20 -9.36
CA GLU A 101 6.50 -1.51 -10.56
C GLU A 101 5.03 -1.11 -10.42
N PHE A 102 4.42 -1.44 -9.28
CA PHE A 102 3.07 -1.01 -8.94
C PHE A 102 2.97 0.52 -8.83
N SER A 103 3.98 1.17 -8.24
CA SER A 103 4.04 2.63 -8.16
C SER A 103 4.14 3.31 -9.53
N ARG A 104 4.89 2.72 -10.47
CA ARG A 104 4.96 3.22 -11.86
C ARG A 104 3.62 3.11 -12.56
N ILE A 105 2.92 1.98 -12.39
CA ILE A 105 1.57 1.80 -12.95
C ILE A 105 0.60 2.81 -12.35
N ALA A 106 0.57 2.99 -11.03
CA ALA A 106 -0.28 4.01 -10.41
C ALA A 106 0.04 5.41 -10.95
N ALA A 107 1.33 5.75 -11.06
CA ALA A 107 1.76 7.04 -11.62
C ALA A 107 1.29 7.24 -13.07
N SER A 108 1.36 6.21 -13.92
CA SER A 108 1.00 6.31 -15.33
C SER A 108 -0.49 6.55 -15.57
N PHE A 109 -1.32 6.13 -14.61
CA PHE A 109 -2.74 6.41 -14.56
C PHE A 109 -3.12 7.64 -13.71
N GLN A 110 -2.12 8.41 -13.25
CA GLN A 110 -2.31 9.58 -12.40
C GLN A 110 -3.09 9.27 -11.10
N ILE A 111 -2.92 8.05 -10.57
CA ILE A 111 -3.51 7.61 -9.32
C ILE A 111 -2.54 8.00 -8.19
N PRO A 112 -2.92 8.90 -7.26
CA PRO A 112 -2.05 9.23 -6.14
C PRO A 112 -1.77 7.99 -5.28
N PHE A 113 -0.52 7.79 -4.91
CA PHE A 113 -0.13 6.61 -4.16
C PHE A 113 0.82 6.90 -3.00
N GLY A 114 0.73 6.03 -2.00
CA GLY A 114 1.63 5.92 -0.88
C GLY A 114 2.44 4.64 -0.98
N VAL A 115 3.66 4.62 -0.44
CA VAL A 115 4.46 3.39 -0.33
C VAL A 115 4.95 3.21 1.10
N VAL A 116 4.78 2.01 1.65
CA VAL A 116 5.33 1.59 2.93
C VAL A 116 6.26 0.42 2.72
N TYR A 117 7.48 0.52 3.25
CA TYR A 117 8.48 -0.54 3.10
C TYR A 117 9.48 -0.57 4.25
N ASP A 118 10.09 -1.73 4.43
CA ASP A 118 11.15 -1.95 5.43
C ASP A 118 12.52 -1.57 4.83
N GLU A 119 13.37 -0.89 5.59
CA GLU A 119 14.70 -0.48 5.13
C GLU A 119 15.53 -1.69 4.67
N ASP A 120 15.47 -2.77 5.43
CA ASP A 120 16.11 -4.06 5.15
C ASP A 120 15.13 -5.04 4.51
N SER A 121 15.58 -5.75 3.48
CA SER A 121 14.83 -6.77 2.77
C SER A 121 15.67 -8.01 2.54
N SER A 122 15.09 -9.17 2.82
CA SER A 122 15.70 -10.46 2.49
C SER A 122 15.72 -10.77 0.98
N GLU A 123 14.97 -10.02 0.17
CA GLU A 123 14.91 -10.22 -1.29
C GLU A 123 16.11 -9.62 -2.05
N ILE A 124 16.81 -8.66 -1.43
CA ILE A 124 17.93 -7.96 -2.05
C ILE A 124 19.18 -8.28 -1.24
N ARG A 125 19.99 -9.21 -1.75
CA ARG A 125 21.17 -9.73 -1.04
C ARG A 125 22.32 -8.73 -1.01
N ASP A 126 22.45 -7.92 -2.05
CA ASP A 126 23.51 -6.92 -2.17
C ASP A 126 23.07 -5.61 -1.51
N LYS A 127 23.84 -5.15 -0.52
CA LYS A 127 23.50 -3.93 0.24
C LYS A 127 23.60 -2.64 -0.58
N ASN A 128 24.44 -2.60 -1.60
CA ASN A 128 24.50 -1.45 -2.51
C ASN A 128 23.28 -1.44 -3.44
N GLU A 129 22.87 -2.60 -3.96
CA GLU A 129 21.62 -2.75 -4.73
C GLU A 129 20.41 -2.33 -3.88
N GLU A 130 20.34 -2.78 -2.62
CA GLU A 130 19.27 -2.41 -1.70
C GLU A 130 19.24 -0.91 -1.42
N THR A 131 20.40 -0.31 -1.15
CA THR A 131 20.50 1.14 -0.91
C THR A 131 20.04 1.93 -2.14
N ALA A 132 20.44 1.50 -3.33
CA ALA A 132 19.99 2.11 -4.58
C ALA A 132 18.47 1.94 -4.80
N TYR A 133 17.92 0.77 -4.49
CA TYR A 133 16.49 0.48 -4.60
C TYR A 133 15.67 1.32 -3.61
N ASN A 134 16.12 1.41 -2.35
CA ASN A 134 15.53 2.26 -1.32
C ASN A 134 15.50 3.73 -1.75
N LYS A 135 16.59 4.21 -2.36
CA LYS A 135 16.62 5.56 -2.93
C LYS A 135 15.59 5.74 -4.04
N GLN A 136 15.44 4.76 -4.93
CA GLN A 136 14.41 4.81 -5.98
C GLN A 136 13.00 4.88 -5.40
N LEU A 137 12.72 4.16 -4.31
CA LEU A 137 11.44 4.23 -3.62
C LEU A 137 11.22 5.62 -2.99
N ASP A 138 12.22 6.17 -2.31
CA ASP A 138 12.11 7.50 -1.71
C ASP A 138 11.84 8.59 -2.75
N ASP A 139 12.50 8.50 -3.91
CA ASP A 139 12.35 9.46 -5.01
C ASP A 139 10.93 9.46 -5.63
N LEU A 140 10.07 8.49 -5.27
CA LEU A 140 8.65 8.47 -5.64
C LEU A 140 7.80 9.42 -4.79
N GLY A 141 8.29 9.89 -3.64
CA GLY A 141 7.59 10.76 -2.68
C GLY A 141 7.43 12.22 -3.13
N LYS A 142 6.90 12.42 -4.34
CA LYS A 142 6.70 13.71 -5.00
C LYS A 142 5.32 13.77 -5.64
N ASN A 143 4.90 14.94 -6.12
CA ASN A 143 3.62 15.14 -6.81
C ASN A 143 2.39 14.68 -6.00
N GLY A 144 2.43 14.85 -4.67
CA GLY A 144 1.36 14.42 -3.77
C GLY A 144 1.45 12.97 -3.29
N ASN A 145 2.35 12.18 -3.85
CA ASN A 145 2.68 10.84 -3.35
C ASN A 145 3.52 10.90 -2.07
N ARG A 146 3.46 9.86 -1.26
CA ARG A 146 4.16 9.83 0.04
C ARG A 146 4.80 8.48 0.33
N ILE A 147 5.97 8.50 0.96
CA ILE A 147 6.77 7.31 1.22
C ILE A 147 7.03 7.22 2.73
N TRP A 148 6.83 6.04 3.28
CA TRP A 148 7.14 5.72 4.66
C TRP A 148 8.10 4.54 4.70
N ARG A 149 9.29 4.81 5.21
CA ARG A 149 10.27 3.78 5.52
C ARG A 149 10.16 3.38 6.98
N PHE A 150 10.06 2.09 7.25
CA PHE A 150 10.33 1.53 8.57
C PHE A 150 11.83 1.25 8.69
N VAL A 151 12.49 1.84 9.69
CA VAL A 151 13.96 1.72 9.85
C VAL A 151 14.40 0.27 10.06
N LYS A 152 13.50 -0.55 10.63
CA LYS A 152 13.70 -2.00 10.75
C LYS A 152 12.55 -2.74 10.11
N LYS A 153 11.40 -2.74 10.79
CA LYS A 153 10.16 -3.38 10.37
C LYS A 153 8.96 -2.80 11.10
N TYR A 154 7.77 -3.04 10.58
CA TYR A 154 6.51 -2.65 11.21
C TYR A 154 6.42 -3.04 12.71
N GLU A 155 6.90 -4.22 13.11
CA GLU A 155 6.82 -4.63 14.52
C GLU A 155 7.59 -3.71 15.46
N ASP A 156 8.65 -3.07 15.00
CA ASP A 156 9.42 -2.17 15.85
C ASP A 156 8.70 -0.84 16.08
N GLU A 157 7.96 -0.34 15.08
CA GLU A 157 7.03 0.79 15.24
C GLU A 157 5.91 0.43 16.23
N LEU A 158 5.41 -0.82 16.18
CA LEU A 158 4.40 -1.30 17.11
C LEU A 158 4.94 -1.43 18.53
N LYS A 159 6.15 -1.98 18.71
CA LYS A 159 6.80 -2.05 20.02
C LYS A 159 6.93 -0.67 20.64
N GLU A 160 7.42 0.31 19.88
CA GLU A 160 7.54 1.68 20.38
C GLU A 160 6.18 2.21 20.85
N ALA A 161 5.13 2.03 20.05
CA ALA A 161 3.79 2.49 20.37
C ALA A 161 3.21 1.87 21.65
N VAL A 162 3.51 0.59 21.93
CA VAL A 162 2.95 -0.14 23.08
C VAL A 162 3.84 -0.09 24.32
N GLY A 163 4.96 0.64 24.29
CA GLY A 163 5.86 0.80 25.45
C GLY A 163 7.01 -0.21 25.54
N GLY A 164 7.43 -0.76 24.40
CA GLY A 164 8.65 -1.57 24.25
C GLY A 164 8.41 -3.07 24.10
N ASP A 165 9.52 -3.84 24.07
CA ASP A 165 9.50 -5.27 23.79
C ASP A 165 8.64 -6.07 24.79
N ALA A 166 8.69 -5.76 26.08
CA ALA A 166 7.95 -6.52 27.09
C ALA A 166 6.43 -6.45 26.85
N ALA A 167 5.89 -5.26 26.62
CA ALA A 167 4.48 -5.06 26.32
C ALA A 167 4.07 -5.73 25.00
N TYR A 168 4.91 -5.62 23.97
CA TYR A 168 4.69 -6.32 22.70
C TYR A 168 4.67 -7.84 22.85
N GLN A 169 5.57 -8.41 23.66
CA GLN A 169 5.57 -9.86 23.92
C GLN A 169 4.31 -10.30 24.66
N SER A 170 3.81 -9.52 25.62
CA SER A 170 2.52 -9.80 26.29
C SER A 170 1.35 -9.80 25.30
N LEU A 171 1.32 -8.85 24.36
CA LEU A 171 0.33 -8.84 23.27
C LEU A 171 0.45 -10.07 22.36
N CYS A 172 1.69 -10.46 22.02
CA CYS A 172 1.94 -11.66 21.23
C CYS A 172 1.47 -12.94 21.94
N GLN A 173 1.55 -12.99 23.28
CA GLN A 173 1.07 -14.11 24.09
C GLN A 173 -0.46 -14.15 24.22
N LYS A 174 -1.14 -13.00 24.14
CA LYS A 174 -2.61 -12.92 24.11
C LYS A 174 -3.20 -13.58 22.86
N TYR A 175 -2.46 -13.56 21.76
CA TYR A 175 -2.85 -14.16 20.48
C TYR A 175 -1.84 -15.25 20.05
N PRO A 176 -1.78 -16.39 20.78
CA PRO A 176 -0.84 -17.47 20.48
C PRO A 176 -1.29 -18.28 19.26
N ASN A 177 -0.38 -19.11 18.72
CA ASN A 177 -0.66 -20.11 17.67
C ASN A 177 -1.18 -19.57 16.32
N VAL A 178 -0.90 -18.30 16.01
CA VAL A 178 -1.20 -17.70 14.70
C VAL A 178 0.07 -17.20 14.00
N GLY A 179 0.02 -17.16 12.66
CA GLY A 179 1.08 -16.58 11.83
C GLY A 179 1.31 -15.09 12.13
N LYS A 180 2.48 -14.59 11.73
CA LYS A 180 2.90 -13.19 11.97
C LYS A 180 1.86 -12.16 11.47
N PRO A 181 1.36 -12.22 10.22
CA PRO A 181 0.38 -11.25 9.72
C PRO A 181 -0.94 -11.31 10.48
N THR A 182 -1.46 -12.50 10.76
CA THR A 182 -2.68 -12.69 11.54
C THR A 182 -2.54 -12.16 12.96
N ARG A 183 -1.38 -12.33 13.58
CA ARG A 183 -1.10 -11.77 14.91
C ARG A 183 -1.11 -10.25 14.89
N ALA A 184 -0.45 -9.64 13.90
CA ALA A 184 -0.44 -8.20 13.72
C ALA A 184 -1.85 -7.64 13.57
N ARG A 185 -2.71 -8.31 12.79
CA ARG A 185 -4.13 -7.99 12.66
C ARG A 185 -4.87 -8.02 14.00
N LEU A 186 -4.74 -9.11 14.75
CA LEU A 186 -5.42 -9.27 16.04
C LEU A 186 -4.96 -8.24 17.07
N ILE A 187 -3.66 -7.95 17.11
CA ILE A 187 -3.09 -6.89 17.97
C ILE A 187 -3.62 -5.52 17.53
N ALA A 188 -3.68 -5.26 16.23
CA ALA A 188 -4.20 -4.02 15.68
C ALA A 188 -5.70 -3.82 15.98
N ALA A 189 -6.49 -4.89 15.97
CA ALA A 189 -7.92 -4.88 16.30
C ALA A 189 -8.21 -4.71 17.81
N ASP A 190 -7.23 -4.98 18.67
CA ASP A 190 -7.38 -4.84 20.12
C ASP A 190 -7.53 -3.37 20.53
N ALA A 191 -8.67 -3.02 21.13
CA ALA A 191 -9.01 -1.65 21.50
C ALA A 191 -7.99 -0.99 22.44
N GLN A 192 -7.25 -1.77 23.24
CA GLN A 192 -6.26 -1.25 24.20
C GLN A 192 -4.88 -1.02 23.59
N THR A 193 -4.59 -1.58 22.42
CA THR A 193 -3.28 -1.45 21.77
C THR A 193 -3.13 -0.05 21.17
N ALA A 194 -2.11 0.71 21.57
CA ALA A 194 -1.83 2.00 20.94
C ALA A 194 -1.59 1.86 19.41
N VAL A 195 -2.09 2.83 18.62
CA VAL A 195 -1.80 2.87 17.18
C VAL A 195 -0.45 3.56 16.97
N PRO A 196 0.50 2.97 16.21
CA PRO A 196 1.77 3.62 15.93
C PRO A 196 1.60 4.95 15.21
N GLU A 197 2.40 5.97 15.57
CA GLU A 197 2.26 7.32 15.01
C GLU A 197 2.45 7.35 13.50
N LYS A 198 3.42 6.60 12.98
CA LYS A 198 3.65 6.47 11.53
C LYS A 198 2.43 5.85 10.82
N VAL A 199 1.75 4.89 11.45
CA VAL A 199 0.51 4.30 10.93
C VAL A 199 -0.65 5.32 10.97
N LYS A 200 -0.76 6.14 12.02
CA LYS A 200 -1.76 7.23 12.04
C LYS A 200 -1.56 8.22 10.91
N ASP A 201 -0.31 8.60 10.64
CA ASP A 201 0.03 9.52 9.54
C ASP A 201 -0.28 8.91 8.15
N ILE A 202 0.05 7.63 7.95
CA ILE A 202 -0.34 6.85 6.75
C ILE A 202 -1.86 6.88 6.53
N LEU A 203 -2.62 6.49 7.56
CA LEU A 203 -4.07 6.41 7.47
C LEU A 203 -4.71 7.79 7.25
N THR A 204 -4.16 8.83 7.87
CA THR A 204 -4.62 10.22 7.66
C THR A 204 -4.37 10.66 6.22
N TRP A 205 -3.21 10.32 5.64
CA TRP A 205 -2.92 10.63 4.24
C TRP A 205 -3.85 9.90 3.27
N LEU A 206 -4.24 8.65 3.57
CA LEU A 206 -5.19 7.88 2.76
C LEU A 206 -6.56 8.56 2.65
N LEU A 207 -7.08 9.16 3.73
CA LEU A 207 -8.27 10.01 3.68
C LEU A 207 -8.07 11.19 2.72
N GLY A 208 -6.85 11.72 2.77
CA GLY A 208 -6.36 12.96 2.18
C GLY A 208 -7.32 14.14 2.26
N ASN A 209 -7.13 15.11 1.38
CA ASN A 209 -7.90 16.35 1.45
C ASN A 209 -9.30 16.09 0.89
N LYS A 210 -10.33 16.24 1.72
CA LYS A 210 -11.71 16.38 1.23
C LYS A 210 -11.74 17.62 0.33
N GLY A 211 -11.77 17.39 -0.99
CA GLY A 211 -11.88 18.47 -1.98
C GLY A 211 -10.57 18.85 -2.64
N THR A 212 -10.06 17.95 -3.48
CA THR A 212 -9.50 18.31 -4.79
C THR A 212 -9.51 17.03 -5.60
N ALA A 213 -10.66 16.76 -6.22
CA ALA A 213 -10.63 15.99 -7.46
C ALA A 213 -9.84 16.84 -8.46
N LEU A 214 -8.67 16.35 -8.87
CA LEU A 214 -8.02 16.87 -10.06
C LEU A 214 -8.87 16.50 -11.28
#